data_AF-A0A352X0P5-F1
#
_entry.id   AF-A0A352X0P5-F1
#
_cell.length_a   1.000
_cell.length_b   1.000
_cell.length_c   1.000
_cell.angle_alpha   90.00
_cell.angle_beta   90.00
_cell.angle_gamma   90.00
#
_symmetry.space_group_name_H-M   'P 1'
#
loop_
_entity.id
_entity.type
_entity.pdbx_description
1 polymer ?
#
loop_
_entity_poly.entity_id
_entity_poly.type
_entity_poly.pdbx_seq_one_letter_code
_entity_poly.pdbx_strand_id
1 'polypeptide(L)'
;DDNKAALDTIFTLYLAALDELRYRDNPYLGDVDLDRKVTIADATYILRDSSQMLTPLTLDYSVADTNEDGMVNVLDVTEIQRWLANMPANENIGKPLH
;
A
#
# COMPACT_ATOMS: atom_id res chain seq x y z
N ASP A 1 -7.14 39.24 1.16
CA ASP A 1 -8.19 39.13 0.13
C ASP A 1 -8.54 37.66 0.03
N ASP A 2 -9.82 37.35 0.22
CA ASP A 2 -10.41 36.01 0.19
C ASP A 2 -10.08 35.27 -1.12
N ASN A 3 -9.87 35.99 -2.22
CA ASN A 3 -9.43 35.41 -3.50
C ASN A 3 -8.06 34.73 -3.41
N LYS A 4 -7.14 35.28 -2.60
CA LYS A 4 -5.81 34.67 -2.41
C LYS A 4 -5.93 33.37 -1.60
N ALA A 5 -6.74 33.36 -0.55
CA ALA A 5 -6.96 32.17 0.27
C ALA A 5 -7.64 31.04 -0.53
N ALA A 6 -8.58 31.39 -1.40
CA ALA A 6 -9.22 30.44 -2.30
C ALA A 6 -8.23 29.83 -3.31
N LEU A 7 -7.35 30.65 -3.91
CA LEU A 7 -6.30 30.17 -4.82
C LEU A 7 -5.29 29.26 -4.12
N ASP A 8 -4.84 29.61 -2.92
CA ASP A 8 -3.93 28.79 -2.11
C ASP A 8 -4.55 27.43 -1.78
N THR A 9 -5.86 27.40 -1.50
CA THR A 9 -6.60 26.16 -1.24
C THR A 9 -6.69 25.28 -2.50
N ILE A 10 -7.07 25.87 -3.65
CA ILE A 10 -7.15 25.14 -4.92
C ILE A 10 -5.79 24.57 -5.31
N PHE A 11 -4.72 25.35 -5.16
CA PHE A 11 -3.36 24.88 -5.46
C PHE A 11 -2.95 23.73 -4.54
N THR A 12 -3.27 23.81 -3.25
CA THR A 12 -2.99 22.72 -2.29
C THR A 12 -3.73 21.44 -2.66
N LEU A 13 -5.01 21.53 -3.02
CA LEU A 13 -5.79 20.36 -3.46
C LEU A 13 -5.26 19.76 -4.76
N TYR A 14 -4.82 20.61 -5.70
CA TYR A 14 -4.20 20.15 -6.94
C TYR A 14 -2.90 19.39 -6.69
N LEU A 15 -2.03 19.90 -5.81
CA LEU A 15 -0.80 19.21 -5.43
C LEU A 15 -1.07 17.88 -4.71
N ALA A 16 -2.05 17.83 -3.81
CA ALA A 16 -2.45 16.61 -3.13
C ALA A 16 -2.98 15.56 -4.12
N ALA A 17 -3.84 15.95 -5.06
CA ALA A 17 -4.35 15.05 -6.09
C ALA A 17 -3.26 14.51 -7.03
N LEU A 18 -2.29 15.36 -7.40
CA LEU A 18 -1.13 14.92 -8.17
C LEU A 18 -0.26 13.93 -7.41
N ASP A 19 -0.10 14.12 -6.11
CA ASP A 19 0.67 13.22 -5.27
C ASP A 19 -0.01 11.85 -5.12
N GLU A 20 -1.34 11.82 -4.98
CA GLU A 20 -2.12 10.57 -5.01
C GLU A 20 -2.01 9.82 -6.33
N LEU A 21 -2.05 10.53 -7.45
CA LEU A 21 -1.87 9.92 -8.77
C LEU A 21 -0.46 9.32 -8.91
N ARG A 22 0.57 10.06 -8.50
CA ARG A 22 1.96 9.58 -8.51
C ARG A 22 2.14 8.34 -7.64
N TYR A 23 1.49 8.30 -6.49
CA TYR A 23 1.55 7.12 -5.62
C TYR A 23 0.90 5.91 -6.27
N ARG A 24 -0.26 6.07 -6.90
CA ARG A 24 -0.94 4.97 -7.60
C ARG A 24 -0.19 4.44 -8.83
N ASP A 25 0.62 5.27 -9.47
CA ASP A 25 1.49 4.81 -10.57
C ASP A 25 2.68 3.99 -10.06
N ASN A 26 3.09 4.17 -8.80
CA ASN A 26 4.20 3.45 -8.20
C ASN A 26 4.04 3.25 -6.68
N PRO A 27 3.16 2.32 -6.26
CA PRO A 27 2.88 2.05 -4.86
C PRO A 27 4.00 1.24 -4.20
N TYR A 28 4.02 1.22 -2.87
CA TYR A 28 5.03 0.46 -2.13
C TYR A 28 4.70 -1.03 -2.07
N LEU A 29 5.70 -1.89 -2.30
CA LEU A 29 5.55 -3.34 -2.06
C LEU A 29 5.16 -3.58 -0.60
N GLY A 30 4.09 -4.33 -0.38
CA GLY A 30 3.53 -4.62 0.94
C GLY A 30 2.54 -3.58 1.50
N ASP A 31 2.29 -2.45 0.82
CA ASP A 31 1.20 -1.52 1.17
C ASP A 31 -0.08 -1.93 0.43
N VAL A 32 -0.78 -2.89 1.01
CA VAL A 32 -1.88 -3.63 0.39
C VAL A 32 -3.18 -2.83 0.36
N ASP A 33 -3.38 -1.92 1.32
CA ASP A 33 -4.54 -1.04 1.37
C ASP A 33 -4.30 0.37 0.79
N LEU A 34 -3.09 0.61 0.27
CA LEU A 34 -2.67 1.83 -0.40
C LEU A 34 -2.72 3.07 0.52
N ASP A 35 -2.46 2.90 1.82
CA ASP A 35 -2.40 3.98 2.81
C ASP A 35 -1.03 4.66 2.91
N ARG A 36 -0.08 4.21 2.07
CA ARG A 36 1.33 4.62 1.96
C ARG A 36 2.21 4.14 3.11
N LYS A 37 1.77 3.14 3.87
CA LYS A 37 2.56 2.54 4.95
C LYS A 37 2.42 1.04 4.90
N VAL A 38 3.54 0.37 5.11
CA VAL A 38 3.51 -1.08 5.38
C VAL A 38 3.32 -1.29 6.87
N THR A 39 2.20 -1.91 7.23
CA THR A 39 1.78 -2.16 8.61
C THR A 39 1.18 -3.57 8.76
N ILE A 40 0.76 -3.90 9.98
CA ILE A 40 0.05 -5.17 10.22
C ILE A 40 -1.36 -5.19 9.58
N ALA A 41 -1.91 -4.03 9.21
CA ALA A 41 -3.18 -3.95 8.51
C ALA A 41 -3.09 -4.64 7.15
N ASP A 42 -1.99 -4.43 6.41
CA ASP A 42 -1.70 -5.04 5.11
C ASP A 42 -1.72 -6.56 5.16
N ALA A 43 -1.00 -7.12 6.13
CA ALA A 43 -1.00 -8.55 6.42
C ALA A 43 -2.41 -9.07 6.77
N THR A 44 -3.22 -8.26 7.47
CA THR A 44 -4.60 -8.61 7.79
C THR A 44 -5.50 -8.62 6.55
N TYR A 45 -5.25 -7.74 5.57
CA TYR A 45 -6.01 -7.73 4.32
C TYR A 45 -5.74 -8.96 3.46
N ILE A 46 -4.48 -9.36 3.31
CA ILE A 46 -4.12 -10.59 2.59
C ILE A 46 -4.78 -11.83 3.24
N LEU A 47 -4.79 -11.91 4.58
CA LEU A 47 -5.45 -13.01 5.31
C LEU A 47 -6.97 -13.04 5.09
N ARG A 48 -7.63 -11.87 5.03
CA ARG A 48 -9.07 -11.76 4.80
C ARG A 48 -9.45 -12.21 3.40
N ASP A 49 -8.67 -11.81 2.38
CA ASP A 49 -8.86 -12.27 1.01
C ASP A 49 -8.67 -13.79 0.90
N SER A 50 -7.56 -14.30 1.46
CA SER A 50 -7.23 -15.73 1.50
C SER A 50 -8.29 -16.59 2.21
N SER A 51 -9.06 -16.02 3.14
CA SER A 51 -10.11 -16.72 3.91
C SER A 51 -11.52 -16.59 3.30
N GLN A 52 -11.66 -15.96 2.12
CA GLN A 52 -12.95 -15.69 1.46
C GLN A 52 -13.95 -14.94 2.37
N MET A 53 -13.45 -14.20 3.37
CA MET A 53 -14.29 -13.39 4.26
C MET A 53 -14.72 -12.13 3.51
N LEU A 54 -15.82 -12.28 2.75
CA LEU A 54 -16.48 -11.27 1.90
C LEU A 54 -16.57 -9.89 2.57
N THR A 55 -15.64 -9.00 2.23
CA THR A 55 -15.84 -7.55 2.30
C THR A 55 -15.30 -6.95 1.00
N PRO A 56 -15.95 -5.92 0.44
CA PRO A 56 -15.47 -5.25 -0.76
C PRO A 56 -14.29 -4.38 -0.36
N LEU A 57 -13.12 -4.98 -0.24
CA LEU A 57 -11.89 -4.27 -0.01
C LEU A 57 -10.98 -4.53 -1.19
N THR A 58 -10.57 -3.44 -1.83
CA THR A 58 -9.71 -3.49 -3.01
C THR A 58 -8.32 -3.82 -2.55
N LEU A 59 -7.99 -5.11 -2.56
CA LEU A 59 -6.62 -5.58 -2.45
C LEU A 59 -5.91 -5.28 -3.78
N ASP A 60 -4.76 -4.64 -3.71
CA ASP A 60 -3.89 -4.50 -4.87
C ASP A 60 -2.92 -5.69 -4.93
N TYR A 61 -3.22 -6.63 -5.82
CA TYR A 61 -2.43 -7.85 -5.99
C TYR A 61 -0.99 -7.57 -6.45
N SER A 62 -0.71 -6.41 -7.06
CA SER A 62 0.63 -6.07 -7.54
C SER A 62 1.63 -5.80 -6.42
N VAL A 63 1.15 -5.29 -5.28
CA VAL A 63 1.95 -4.98 -4.09
C VAL A 63 1.82 -6.04 -3.00
N ALA A 64 0.82 -6.93 -3.09
CA ALA A 64 0.57 -7.95 -2.09
C ALA A 64 1.46 -9.20 -2.22
N ASP A 65 2.05 -9.45 -3.39
CA ASP A 65 3.02 -10.55 -3.64
C ASP A 65 4.42 -10.16 -3.13
N THR A 66 4.53 -10.05 -1.81
CA THR A 66 5.73 -9.57 -1.11
C THR A 66 6.88 -10.55 -1.09
N ASN A 67 6.63 -11.84 -1.32
CA ASN A 67 7.69 -12.83 -1.50
C ASN A 67 8.09 -13.04 -2.98
N GLU A 68 7.42 -12.36 -3.91
CA GLU A 68 7.65 -12.38 -5.36
C GLU A 68 7.57 -13.80 -5.95
N ASP A 69 6.68 -14.65 -5.42
CA ASP A 69 6.49 -16.03 -5.88
C ASP A 69 5.36 -16.18 -6.93
N GLY A 70 4.66 -15.08 -7.22
CA GLY A 70 3.55 -15.01 -8.16
C GLY A 70 2.20 -15.41 -7.56
N MET A 71 2.12 -15.65 -6.25
CA MET A 71 0.89 -16.06 -5.55
C MET A 71 0.68 -15.28 -4.27
N VAL A 72 -0.34 -14.42 -4.25
CA VAL A 72 -0.76 -13.72 -3.02
C VAL A 72 -1.41 -14.70 -2.03
N ASN A 73 -0.73 -15.01 -0.93
CA ASN A 73 -1.18 -15.96 0.08
C ASN A 73 -0.57 -15.71 1.49
N VAL A 74 -0.68 -16.68 2.41
CA VAL A 74 -0.17 -16.57 3.79
C VAL A 74 1.36 -16.42 3.88
N LEU A 75 2.09 -16.79 2.83
CA LEU A 75 3.53 -16.57 2.75
C LEU A 75 3.85 -15.08 2.69
N ASP A 76 3.07 -14.27 1.98
CA ASP A 76 3.20 -12.80 1.95
C ASP A 76 2.92 -12.15 3.30
N VAL A 77 1.89 -12.64 3.98
CA VAL A 77 1.56 -12.24 5.36
C VAL A 77 2.77 -12.46 6.26
N THR A 78 3.43 -13.62 6.12
CA THR A 78 4.62 -13.96 6.89
C THR A 78 5.78 -13.02 6.56
N GLU A 79 5.94 -12.65 5.29
CA GLU A 79 7.00 -11.77 4.84
C GLU A 79 6.84 -10.33 5.36
N ILE A 80 5.64 -9.76 5.30
CA ILE A 80 5.32 -8.46 5.92
C ILE A 80 5.59 -8.50 7.43
N GLN A 81 5.18 -9.57 8.13
CA GLN A 81 5.41 -9.70 9.57
C GLN A 81 6.90 -9.78 9.94
N ARG A 82 7.71 -10.49 9.14
CA ARG A 82 9.17 -10.53 9.33
C ARG A 82 9.78 -9.15 9.13
N TRP A 83 9.38 -8.44 8.07
CA TRP A 83 9.85 -7.07 7.80
C TRP A 83 9.52 -6.12 8.96
N LEU A 84 8.27 -6.12 9.44
CA LEU A 84 7.84 -5.32 10.60
C LEU A 84 8.62 -5.65 11.88
N ALA A 85 9.01 -6.92 12.04
CA ALA A 85 9.81 -7.39 13.17
C ALA A 85 11.32 -7.16 13.02
N ASN A 86 11.78 -6.52 11.93
CA ASN A 86 13.20 -6.40 11.56
C ASN A 86 13.92 -7.76 11.49
N MET A 87 13.20 -8.81 11.07
CA MET A 87 13.75 -10.11 10.73
C MET A 87 14.12 -10.15 9.24
N PRO A 88 14.97 -11.09 8.79
CA PRO A 88 15.23 -11.28 7.37
C PRO A 88 13.91 -11.46 6.59
N ALA A 89 13.70 -10.60 5.60
CA ALA A 89 12.53 -10.54 4.72
C ALA A 89 12.94 -9.91 3.38
N ASN A 90 12.05 -9.89 2.41
CA ASN A 90 12.23 -9.17 1.16
C ASN A 90 12.56 -7.69 1.46
N GLU A 91 13.74 -7.26 1.00
CA GLU A 91 14.26 -5.91 1.24
C GLU A 91 13.51 -4.83 0.44
N ASN A 92 12.67 -5.23 -0.53
CA ASN A 92 11.85 -4.32 -1.34
C ASN A 92 10.56 -3.90 -0.63
N ILE A 93 10.17 -4.56 0.45
CA ILE A 93 8.98 -4.17 1.22
C ILE A 93 9.16 -2.74 1.75
N GLY A 94 8.14 -1.90 1.53
CA GLY A 94 8.14 -0.48 1.84
C GLY A 94 8.84 0.40 0.80
N LYS A 95 9.28 -0.17 -0.33
CA LYS A 95 9.85 0.56 -1.48
C LYS A 95 8.87 0.55 -2.67
N PRO A 96 8.93 1.57 -3.55
CA PRO A 96 8.13 1.59 -4.77
C PRO A 96 8.40 0.37 -5.68
N LEU A 97 7.37 -0.17 -6.33
CA LEU A 97 7.48 -1.16 -7.39
C LEU A 97 8.31 -0.59 -8.57
N HIS A 98 9.31 -1.33 -9.04
CA HIS A 98 10.15 -0.89 -10.17
C HIS A 98 9.50 -1.18 -11.53
#